data_AF-A0A944SBB0-F1
#
_entry.id   AF-A0A944SBB0-F1
#
_cell.length_a   1.000
_cell.length_b   1.000
_cell.length_c   1.000
_cell.angle_alpha   90.00
_cell.angle_beta   90.00
_cell.angle_gamma   90.00
#
_symmetry.space_group_name_H-M   'P 1'
#
loop_
_entity.id
_entity.type
_entity.pdbx_description
1 polymer ?
#
loop_
_entity_poly.entity_id
_entity_poly.type
_entity_poly.pdbx_seq_one_letter_code
_entity_poly.pdbx_strand_id
1 'polypeptide(L)'
;MATPGGSVSQSGTNYIDGLLWGVKYNDAYSSPITYYMRSDYGSWSSAEEQAFEGALQGWADVANIRFTQVQSTTSDLWVYQVSNSQMQTLTGSSGFSRILCRRTM
;
A
#
# COMPACT_ATOMS: atom_id res chain seq x y z
N MET A 1 -23.93 -5.67 20.62
CA MET A 1 -22.82 -6.14 19.77
C MET A 1 -21.91 -6.96 20.65
N ALA A 2 -21.78 -8.27 20.39
CA ALA A 2 -20.83 -9.11 21.12
C ALA A 2 -19.45 -8.96 20.46
N THR A 3 -18.47 -8.49 21.21
CA THR A 3 -17.06 -8.50 20.79
C THR A 3 -16.62 -9.96 20.71
N PRO A 4 -16.11 -10.48 19.58
CA PRO A 4 -15.60 -11.84 19.54
C PRO A 4 -14.35 -11.90 20.42
N GLY A 5 -14.47 -12.48 21.61
CA GLY A 5 -13.39 -12.69 22.58
C GLY A 5 -12.55 -13.93 22.27
N GLY A 6 -12.27 -14.20 21.00
CA GLY A 6 -11.42 -15.31 20.59
C GLY A 6 -10.00 -14.84 20.36
N SER A 7 -9.05 -15.31 21.17
CA SER A 7 -7.63 -15.19 20.87
C SER A 7 -7.35 -15.88 19.53
N VAL A 8 -6.95 -15.12 18.50
CA VAL A 8 -6.51 -15.72 17.24
C VAL A 8 -5.13 -16.32 17.51
N SER A 9 -5.03 -17.66 17.53
CA SER A 9 -3.75 -18.34 17.58
C SER A 9 -3.12 -18.37 16.18
N GLN A 10 -1.79 -18.38 16.11
CA GLN A 10 -1.09 -18.59 14.84
C GLN A 10 -1.62 -19.86 14.17
N SER A 11 -1.96 -19.73 12.90
CA SER A 11 -2.52 -20.81 12.09
C SER A 11 -1.45 -21.84 11.71
N GLY A 12 -0.16 -21.50 11.86
CA GLY A 12 0.97 -22.26 11.35
C GLY A 12 1.22 -22.02 9.85
N THR A 13 0.40 -21.19 9.20
CA THR A 13 0.56 -20.82 7.79
C THR A 13 1.30 -19.49 7.72
N ASN A 14 2.54 -19.51 7.22
CA ASN A 14 3.40 -18.32 7.13
C ASN A 14 2.73 -17.10 6.45
N TYR A 15 1.82 -17.33 5.50
CA TYR A 15 1.09 -16.25 4.80
C TYR A 15 0.07 -15.55 5.69
N ILE A 16 -0.80 -16.32 6.36
CA ILE A 16 -1.81 -15.75 7.28
C ILE A 16 -1.09 -15.18 8.50
N ASP A 17 -0.07 -15.88 8.97
CA ASP A 17 0.65 -15.47 10.17
C ASP A 17 1.48 -14.20 9.92
N GLY A 18 2.04 -14.05 8.71
CA GLY A 18 2.71 -12.81 8.29
C GLY A 18 1.75 -11.62 8.17
N LEU A 19 0.50 -11.82 7.76
CA LEU A 19 -0.49 -10.75 7.69
C LEU A 19 -0.97 -10.30 9.08
N LEU A 20 -1.16 -11.25 10.00
CA LEU A 20 -1.71 -10.98 11.32
C LEU A 20 -0.65 -10.57 12.36
N TRP A 21 0.58 -11.07 12.24
CA TRP A 21 1.65 -10.86 13.22
C TRP A 21 2.97 -10.37 12.60
N GLY A 22 3.03 -10.11 11.30
CA GLY A 22 4.21 -9.55 10.65
C GLY A 22 4.38 -8.05 10.90
N VAL A 23 5.20 -7.41 10.06
CA VAL A 23 5.47 -5.97 10.14
C VAL A 23 4.19 -5.20 9.86
N LYS A 24 3.80 -4.35 10.81
CA LYS A 24 2.65 -3.46 10.69
C LYS A 24 3.12 -2.02 10.68
N TYR A 25 2.40 -1.19 9.93
CA TYR A 25 2.51 0.25 10.10
C TYR A 25 2.02 0.59 11.52
N ASN A 26 2.91 1.15 12.34
CA ASN A 26 2.68 1.36 13.78
C ASN A 26 2.73 2.86 14.15
N ASP A 27 2.30 3.73 13.25
CA ASP A 27 1.98 5.10 13.65
C ASP A 27 0.59 5.13 14.26
N ALA A 28 0.44 5.95 15.31
CA ALA A 28 -0.78 6.05 16.10
C ALA A 28 -2.01 6.12 15.18
N TYR A 29 -3.02 5.27 15.46
CA TYR A 29 -4.28 5.10 14.72
C TYR A 29 -4.99 6.42 14.27
N SER A 30 -4.58 7.57 14.79
CA SER A 30 -5.06 8.90 14.43
C SER A 30 -4.42 9.52 13.18
N SER A 31 -3.21 9.12 12.78
CA SER A 31 -2.49 9.77 11.67
C SER A 31 -2.81 9.10 10.33
N PRO A 32 -3.10 9.87 9.27
CA PRO A 32 -3.28 9.30 7.95
C PRO A 32 -1.93 8.81 7.39
N ILE A 33 -1.96 7.66 6.71
CA ILE A 33 -0.84 7.18 5.91
C ILE A 33 -0.69 8.10 4.71
N THR A 34 0.46 8.74 4.58
CA THR A 34 0.73 9.66 3.48
C THR A 34 1.29 8.92 2.27
N TYR A 35 0.84 9.29 1.08
CA TYR A 35 1.37 8.72 -0.17
C TYR A 35 1.72 9.79 -1.19
N TYR A 36 2.76 9.53 -1.98
CA TYR A 36 3.19 10.40 -3.08
C TYR A 36 3.22 9.61 -4.39
N MET A 37 2.39 10.05 -5.34
CA MET A 37 2.40 9.55 -6.72
C MET A 37 3.52 10.19 -7.51
N ARG A 38 4.54 9.41 -7.82
CA ARG A 38 5.72 9.86 -8.53
C ARG A 38 5.59 9.62 -10.02
N SER A 39 6.15 10.56 -10.78
CA SER A 39 6.20 10.55 -12.24
C SER A 39 7.58 10.19 -12.82
N ASP A 40 8.51 9.71 -11.97
CA ASP A 40 9.90 9.41 -12.34
C ASP A 40 10.04 8.43 -13.53
N TYR A 41 9.13 7.44 -13.63
CA TYR A 41 9.19 6.37 -14.64
C TYR A 41 8.07 6.46 -15.68
N GLY A 42 7.02 7.20 -15.38
CA GLY A 42 5.91 7.48 -16.27
C GLY A 42 4.85 8.34 -15.58
N SER A 43 4.10 9.08 -16.38
CA SER A 43 3.06 9.99 -15.90
C SER A 43 1.77 9.23 -15.61
N TRP A 44 1.13 9.58 -14.51
CA TRP A 44 -0.23 9.15 -14.18
C TRP A 44 -1.24 9.92 -15.01
N SER A 45 -2.20 9.21 -15.59
CA SER A 45 -3.43 9.81 -16.11
C SER A 45 -4.46 9.96 -14.99
N SER A 46 -5.41 10.89 -15.13
CA SER A 46 -6.47 11.10 -14.13
C SER A 46 -7.29 9.83 -13.86
N ALA A 47 -7.48 8.97 -14.87
CA ALA A 47 -8.17 7.70 -14.69
C ALA A 47 -7.36 6.70 -13.86
N GLU A 48 -6.03 6.67 -14.03
CA GLU A 48 -5.14 5.83 -13.23
C GLU A 48 -5.06 6.32 -11.79
N GLU A 49 -5.04 7.64 -11.57
CA GLU A 49 -5.06 8.24 -10.23
C GLU A 49 -6.34 7.84 -9.49
N GLN A 50 -7.51 8.02 -10.12
CA GLN A 50 -8.81 7.64 -9.56
C GLN A 50 -8.90 6.14 -9.25
N ALA A 51 -8.39 5.29 -10.15
CA ALA A 51 -8.38 3.84 -9.92
C ALA A 51 -7.51 3.46 -8.71
N PHE A 52 -6.36 4.11 -8.55
CA PHE A 52 -5.49 3.88 -7.39
C PHE A 52 -6.12 4.40 -6.10
N GLU A 53 -6.71 5.59 -6.11
CA GLU A 53 -7.45 6.15 -4.97
C GLU A 53 -8.62 5.27 -4.55
N GLY A 54 -9.37 4.73 -5.52
CA GLY A 54 -10.44 3.76 -5.27
C GLY A 54 -9.94 2.47 -4.61
N ALA A 55 -8.76 1.99 -5.01
CA ALA A 55 -8.13 0.83 -4.37
C ALA A 55 -7.72 1.14 -2.92
N LEU A 56 -7.16 2.33 -2.65
CA LEU A 56 -6.84 2.78 -1.29
C LEU A 56 -8.10 2.89 -0.42
N GLN A 57 -9.20 3.40 -0.97
CA GLN A 57 -10.47 3.49 -0.27
C GLN A 57 -10.99 2.10 0.13
N GLY A 58 -10.89 1.11 -0.76
CA GLY A 58 -11.28 -0.26 -0.45
C GLY A 58 -10.50 -0.86 0.74
N TRP A 59 -9.23 -0.49 0.91
CA TRP A 59 -8.46 -0.85 2.11
C TRP A 59 -8.88 -0.05 3.34
N ALA A 60 -9.12 1.26 3.18
CA ALA A 60 -9.55 2.14 4.28
C ALA A 60 -10.89 1.67 4.90
N ASP A 61 -11.82 1.21 4.07
CA ASP A 61 -13.15 0.75 4.48
C ASP A 61 -13.10 -0.49 5.41
N VAL A 62 -12.12 -1.37 5.21
CA VAL A 62 -12.00 -2.63 5.99
C VAL A 62 -11.04 -2.53 7.17
N ALA A 63 -10.02 -1.65 7.09
CA ALA A 63 -8.93 -1.60 8.06
C ALA A 63 -9.01 -0.40 9.03
N ASN A 64 -10.01 0.48 8.92
CA ASN A 64 -10.13 1.70 9.72
C ASN A 64 -8.85 2.55 9.70
N ILE A 65 -8.28 2.71 8.51
CA ILE A 65 -7.11 3.53 8.22
C ILE A 65 -7.51 4.69 7.31
N ARG A 66 -6.69 5.73 7.25
CA ARG A 66 -6.90 6.88 6.34
C ARG A 66 -5.67 7.08 5.48
N PHE A 67 -5.88 7.43 4.22
CA PHE A 67 -4.81 7.79 3.29
C PHE A 67 -4.87 9.27 2.94
N THR A 68 -3.72 9.90 2.71
CA THR A 68 -3.65 11.30 2.27
C THR A 68 -2.56 11.48 1.24
N GLN A 69 -2.91 12.01 0.08
CA GLN A 69 -1.93 12.32 -0.95
C GLN A 69 -1.12 13.54 -0.55
N VAL A 70 0.20 13.47 -0.66
CA VAL A 70 1.12 14.59 -0.42
C VAL A 70 2.17 14.63 -1.54
N GLN A 71 2.69 15.82 -1.82
CA GLN A 71 3.82 16.00 -2.74
C GLN A 71 5.13 16.06 -1.95
N SER A 72 5.44 15.02 -1.19
CA SER A 72 6.64 14.95 -0.35
C SER A 72 7.38 13.64 -0.52
N THR A 73 8.72 13.74 -0.60
CA THR A 73 9.62 12.59 -0.52
C THR A 73 9.69 12.00 0.89
N THR A 74 9.16 12.67 1.91
CA THR A 74 9.04 12.12 3.27
C THR A 74 7.73 11.37 3.49
N SER A 75 6.95 11.10 2.44
CA SER A 75 5.72 10.32 2.54
C SER A 75 5.98 8.87 2.90
N ASP A 76 5.01 8.23 3.55
CA ASP A 76 5.09 6.83 3.97
C ASP A 76 5.15 5.87 2.77
N LEU A 77 4.37 6.18 1.72
CA LEU A 77 4.27 5.37 0.52
C LEU A 77 4.71 6.16 -0.72
N TRP A 78 5.68 5.61 -1.45
CA TRP A 78 6.03 6.10 -2.78
C TRP A 78 5.43 5.20 -3.84
N VAL A 79 4.62 5.78 -4.72
CA VAL A 79 3.84 5.05 -5.71
C VAL A 79 4.31 5.44 -7.10
N TYR A 80 4.67 4.45 -7.91
CA TYR A 80 5.23 4.67 -9.25
C TYR A 80 4.37 4.01 -10.30
N GLN A 81 4.12 4.72 -11.40
CA GLN A 81 3.64 4.11 -12.62
C GLN A 81 4.84 3.51 -13.36
N VAL A 82 4.78 2.21 -13.66
CA VAL A 82 5.83 1.50 -14.39
C VAL A 82 5.28 0.65 -15.53
N SER A 83 6.08 0.46 -16.57
CA SER A 83 5.84 -0.52 -17.62
C SER A 83 6.14 -1.95 -17.15
N ASN A 84 5.72 -2.95 -17.95
CA ASN A 84 5.97 -4.36 -17.63
C ASN A 84 7.46 -4.69 -17.54
N SER A 85 8.27 -4.13 -18.45
CA SER A 85 9.72 -4.35 -18.46
C SER A 85 10.38 -3.71 -17.25
N GLN A 86 9.95 -2.51 -16.86
CA GLN A 86 10.43 -1.85 -15.64
C GLN A 86 10.04 -2.63 -14.38
N MET A 87 8.82 -3.17 -14.31
CA MET A 87 8.39 -3.98 -13.17
C MET A 87 9.29 -5.20 -12.97
N GLN A 88 9.65 -5.93 -14.03
CA GLN A 88 10.55 -7.09 -13.91
C GLN A 88 11.95 -6.72 -13.42
N THR A 89 12.48 -5.57 -13.84
CA THR A 89 13.82 -5.11 -13.44
C THR A 89 13.83 -4.54 -12.01
N LEU A 90 12.77 -3.83 -11.61
CA LEU A 90 12.71 -3.12 -10.34
C LEU A 90 12.24 -4.02 -9.17
N THR A 91 11.43 -5.04 -9.46
CA THR A 91 10.98 -6.01 -8.45
C THR A 91 12.14 -6.98 -8.17
N GLY A 92 12.86 -6.77 -7.07
CA GLY A 92 14.05 -7.56 -6.70
C GLY A 92 15.26 -6.73 -6.29
N SER A 93 15.21 -5.41 -6.49
CA SER A 93 16.20 -4.51 -5.92
C SER A 93 15.95 -4.35 -4.42
N SER A 94 16.84 -4.89 -3.59
CA SER A 94 16.73 -4.87 -2.13
C SER A 94 16.84 -3.43 -1.59
N GLY A 95 15.79 -2.93 -0.92
CA GLY A 95 15.88 -1.73 -0.10
C GLY A 95 14.68 -0.76 -0.06
N PHE A 96 13.43 -1.17 -0.37
CA PHE A 96 12.40 -0.19 -0.70
C PHE A 96 11.01 -0.42 -0.11
N SER A 97 10.48 0.62 0.56
CA SER A 97 9.04 0.85 0.81
C SER A 97 8.40 1.49 -0.43
N ARG A 98 8.33 0.78 -1.55
CA ARG A 98 7.79 1.31 -2.82
C ARG A 98 6.64 0.45 -3.33
N ILE A 99 5.60 1.10 -3.81
CA ILE A 99 4.50 0.45 -4.53
C ILE A 99 4.71 0.70 -6.03
N LEU A 100 4.87 -0.38 -6.78
CA LEU A 100 4.97 -0.36 -8.24
C LEU A 100 3.60 -0.68 -8.83
N CYS A 101 3.00 0.28 -9.53
CA CYS A 101 1.72 0.12 -10.21
C CYS A 101 1.97 -0.15 -11.69
N ARG A 102 1.62 -1.35 -12.13
CA ARG A 102 1.69 -1.76 -13.54
C ARG A 102 0.57 -1.08 -14.32
N ARG A 103 0.91 -0.48 -15.46
CA ARG A 103 -0.09 -0.07 -16.46
C ARG A 103 -0.59 -1.30 -17.21
N THR A 104 -1.86 -1.65 -17.06
CA THR A 104 -2.57 -2.59 -17.94
C THR A 104 -3.09 -1.81 -19.13
N MET A 105 -2.45 -1.99 -20.28
CA MET A 105 -3.03 -1.65 -21.59
C MET A 105 -3.90 -2.80 -22.06
#